data_AF-A0A812WBE0-F1
#
_entry.id   AF-A0A812WBE0-F1
#
_cell.length_a   1.000
_cell.length_b   1.000
_cell.length_c   1.000
_cell.angle_alpha   90.00
_cell.angle_beta   90.00
_cell.angle_gamma   90.00
#
_symmetry.space_group_name_H-M   'P 1'
#
loop_
_entity.id
_entity.type
_entity.pdbx_description
1 polymer ?
#
loop_
_entity_poly.entity_id
_entity_poly.type
_entity_poly.pdbx_seq_one_letter_code
_entity_poly.pdbx_strand_id
1 'polypeptide(L)'
;MKRPVSPAGDAEEESVDRKAIRKASSWQTFSSSDPLYALMGEVQEKKVVSDDGKVHQEDLNRYLQVLVLEQAAQKPKDWVDVWAKMNIPVDSQSKVLSEIIAFCLHNAPPVGGLGSVLAELIKNHRVKTKAVEDAVEFAMARGQDTGGVLRQMLFSIYPKGPDSNWGWSRVGWSWQEWWKICERTIGCLDDLAAFDEMGLLLERLESESGKPLTQQSAWSEARLAKVRDSLCKFANMSEAADLQACVAASLTSKTPQ
;
A
#
# COMPACT_ATOMS: atom_id res chain seq x y z
N MET A 1 37.20 -22.17 70.15
CA MET A 1 37.04 -20.94 69.36
C MET A 1 35.69 -20.99 68.65
N LYS A 2 34.69 -20.26 69.16
CA LYS A 2 33.33 -20.18 68.60
C LYS A 2 33.25 -18.91 67.72
N ARG A 3 32.84 -19.05 66.46
CA ARG A 3 32.55 -17.91 65.58
C ARG A 3 31.11 -17.42 65.79
N PRO A 4 30.86 -16.11 65.78
CA PRO A 4 29.51 -15.56 65.90
C PRO A 4 28.76 -15.67 64.56
N VAL A 5 27.46 -15.94 64.66
CA VAL A 5 26.50 -15.97 63.55
C VAL A 5 25.94 -14.55 63.39
N SER A 6 26.10 -13.97 62.21
CA SER A 6 25.48 -12.68 61.84
C SER A 6 24.01 -12.89 61.47
N PRO A 7 23.11 -11.97 61.84
CA PRO A 7 21.70 -12.04 61.49
C PRO A 7 21.48 -11.60 60.04
N ALA A 8 20.64 -12.35 59.34
CA ALA A 8 20.12 -12.04 58.02
C ALA A 8 19.31 -10.73 58.07
N GLY A 9 19.68 -9.78 57.21
CA GLY A 9 18.91 -8.58 56.95
C GLY A 9 17.93 -8.85 55.81
N ASP A 10 16.66 -9.02 56.17
CA ASP A 10 15.52 -9.00 55.25
C ASP A 10 15.03 -7.55 55.13
N ALA A 11 15.45 -6.82 54.10
CA ALA A 11 14.76 -5.62 53.63
C ALA A 11 15.36 -5.16 52.31
N GLU A 12 14.50 -4.67 51.41
CA GLU A 12 14.81 -3.99 50.14
C GLU A 12 14.70 -4.84 48.86
N GLU A 13 13.50 -5.38 48.58
CA GLU A 13 13.19 -5.91 47.24
C GLU A 13 11.81 -5.43 46.73
N GLU A 14 11.47 -4.14 46.89
CA GLU A 14 10.13 -3.62 46.52
C GLU A 14 10.08 -2.24 45.81
N SER A 15 11.19 -1.74 45.25
CA SER A 15 11.22 -0.37 44.66
C SER A 15 11.43 -0.26 43.15
N VAL A 16 11.65 -1.36 42.42
CA VAL A 16 12.02 -1.31 40.99
C VAL A 16 10.80 -1.23 40.06
N ASP A 17 9.66 -1.84 40.42
CA ASP A 17 8.50 -1.97 39.51
C ASP A 17 7.72 -0.67 39.27
N ARG A 18 7.65 0.24 40.23
CA ARG A 18 6.87 1.49 40.08
C ARG A 18 7.47 2.49 39.08
N LYS A 19 8.77 2.41 38.81
CA LYS A 19 9.43 3.29 37.82
C LYS A 19 9.24 2.81 36.37
N ALA A 20 9.01 1.51 36.16
CA ALA A 20 8.75 0.95 34.83
C ALA A 20 7.35 1.32 34.32
N ILE A 21 6.34 1.26 35.19
CA ILE A 21 4.94 1.54 34.83
C ILE A 21 4.72 3.01 34.41
N ARG A 22 5.47 3.97 34.98
CA ARG A 22 5.33 5.40 34.63
C ARG A 22 5.89 5.77 33.25
N LYS A 23 6.73 4.95 32.62
CA LYS A 23 7.27 5.25 31.29
C LYS A 23 6.31 4.84 30.16
N ALA A 24 5.36 3.94 30.40
CA ALA A 24 4.46 3.45 29.36
C ALA A 24 3.68 4.60 28.71
N SER A 25 3.17 5.56 29.49
CA SER A 25 2.25 6.58 28.97
C SER A 25 2.89 7.90 28.53
N SER A 26 4.22 7.99 28.39
CA SER A 26 4.87 9.28 28.07
C SER A 26 4.50 9.81 26.68
N TRP A 27 4.06 8.95 25.77
CA TRP A 27 3.62 9.36 24.42
C TRP A 27 2.33 10.20 24.45
N GLN A 28 1.50 10.07 25.49
CA GLN A 28 0.22 10.78 25.61
C GLN A 28 0.39 12.30 25.69
N THR A 29 1.51 12.78 26.26
CA THR A 29 1.77 14.23 26.36
C THR A 29 2.03 14.88 25.01
N PHE A 30 2.25 14.10 23.95
CA PHE A 30 2.55 14.58 22.61
C PHE A 30 1.32 14.57 21.69
N SER A 31 0.14 14.15 22.14
CA SER A 31 -1.06 14.06 21.30
C SER A 31 -1.41 15.38 20.59
N SER A 32 -1.11 16.51 21.21
CA SER A 32 -1.37 17.83 20.64
C SER A 32 -0.21 18.43 19.84
N SER A 33 1.04 17.99 20.08
CA SER A 33 2.24 18.57 19.47
C SER A 33 2.83 17.71 18.35
N ASP A 34 2.74 16.39 18.48
CA ASP A 34 3.16 15.39 17.50
C ASP A 34 2.19 14.19 17.53
N PRO A 35 1.04 14.32 16.83
CA PRO A 35 0.00 13.29 16.83
C PRO A 35 0.49 11.96 16.25
N LEU A 36 1.44 11.98 15.31
CA LEU A 36 2.01 10.78 14.72
C LEU A 36 2.87 10.02 15.74
N TYR A 37 3.72 10.73 16.48
CA TYR A 37 4.51 10.12 17.56
C TYR A 37 3.64 9.53 18.67
N ALA A 38 2.62 10.29 19.11
CA ALA A 38 1.66 9.81 20.10
C ALA A 38 0.96 8.53 19.64
N LEU A 39 0.46 8.53 18.39
CA LEU A 39 -0.18 7.36 17.78
C LEU A 39 0.76 6.16 17.71
N MET A 40 2.02 6.35 17.29
CA MET A 40 2.99 5.24 17.22
C MET A 40 3.27 4.61 18.59
N GLY A 41 3.27 5.41 19.67
CA GLY A 41 3.37 4.90 21.03
C GLY A 41 2.15 4.06 21.41
N GLU A 42 0.96 4.55 21.09
CA GLU A 42 -0.29 3.85 21.40
C GLU A 42 -0.46 2.54 20.64
N VAL A 43 -0.20 2.54 19.33
CA VAL A 43 -0.30 1.37 18.45
C VAL A 43 0.64 0.24 18.91
N GLN A 44 1.75 0.59 19.55
CA GLN A 44 2.68 -0.39 20.10
C GLN A 44 2.15 -1.07 21.37
N GLU A 45 1.31 -0.38 22.16
CA GLU A 45 0.70 -0.92 23.38
C GLU A 45 -0.60 -1.68 23.10
N LYS A 46 -1.41 -1.17 22.17
CA LYS A 46 -2.71 -1.74 21.79
C LYS A 46 -2.62 -2.36 20.41
N LYS A 47 -2.42 -3.68 20.36
CA LYS A 47 -2.30 -4.42 19.11
C LYS A 47 -3.59 -4.31 18.28
N VAL A 48 -3.46 -4.08 16.97
CA VAL A 48 -4.58 -4.10 16.01
C VAL A 48 -5.10 -5.53 15.78
N VAL A 49 -4.25 -6.54 15.98
CA VAL A 49 -4.59 -7.95 15.76
C VAL A 49 -4.40 -8.70 17.07
N SER A 50 -5.45 -9.38 17.52
CA SER A 50 -5.41 -10.27 18.67
C SER A 50 -4.54 -11.51 18.39
N ASP A 51 -4.18 -12.24 19.45
CA ASP A 51 -3.39 -13.46 19.31
C ASP A 51 -4.16 -14.59 18.57
N ASP A 52 -5.50 -14.51 18.47
CA ASP A 52 -6.34 -15.40 17.65
C ASP A 52 -6.53 -14.91 16.20
N GLY A 53 -5.84 -13.84 15.79
CA GLY A 53 -5.83 -13.34 14.41
C GLY A 53 -7.07 -12.54 14.02
N LYS A 54 -7.83 -12.02 14.99
CA LYS A 54 -8.97 -11.11 14.75
C LYS A 54 -8.49 -9.67 14.74
N VAL A 55 -9.06 -8.87 13.85
CA VAL A 55 -8.79 -7.43 13.79
C VAL A 55 -9.66 -6.72 14.83
N HIS A 56 -9.02 -5.93 15.70
CA HIS A 56 -9.70 -5.02 16.62
C HIS A 56 -10.18 -3.79 15.85
N GLN A 57 -11.37 -3.89 15.26
CA GLN A 57 -11.88 -2.89 14.32
C GLN A 57 -11.99 -1.49 14.94
N GLU A 58 -12.37 -1.40 16.21
CA GLU A 58 -12.50 -0.12 16.92
C GLU A 58 -11.15 0.60 17.02
N ASP A 59 -10.09 -0.12 17.40
CA ASP A 59 -8.73 0.43 17.48
C ASP A 59 -8.21 0.82 16.10
N LEU A 60 -8.37 -0.06 15.10
CA LEU A 60 -7.96 0.23 13.73
C LEU A 60 -8.66 1.46 13.16
N ASN A 61 -9.98 1.55 13.28
CA ASN A 61 -10.76 2.69 12.79
C ASN A 61 -10.30 4.00 13.44
N ARG A 62 -10.04 3.98 14.74
CA ARG A 62 -9.53 5.15 15.45
C ARG A 62 -8.14 5.56 14.96
N TYR A 63 -7.24 4.60 14.73
CA TYR A 63 -5.93 4.90 14.14
C TYR A 63 -6.06 5.50 12.75
N LEU A 64 -6.98 5.01 11.93
CA LEU A 64 -7.22 5.52 10.58
C LEU A 64 -7.82 6.93 10.59
N GLN A 65 -8.68 7.26 11.55
CA GLN A 65 -9.15 8.63 11.74
C GLN A 65 -7.98 9.59 11.97
N VAL A 66 -7.05 9.25 12.86
CA VAL A 66 -5.87 10.08 13.15
C VAL A 66 -4.94 10.17 11.92
N LEU A 67 -4.66 9.04 11.26
CA LEU A 67 -3.74 9.00 10.11
C LEU A 67 -4.28 9.71 8.88
N VAL A 68 -5.57 9.52 8.56
CA VAL A 68 -6.18 9.93 7.29
C VAL A 68 -6.96 11.23 7.44
N LEU A 69 -7.86 11.31 8.42
CA LEU A 69 -8.77 12.46 8.56
C LEU A 69 -8.09 13.64 9.27
N GLU A 70 -7.34 13.35 10.34
CA GLU A 70 -6.54 14.36 11.06
C GLU A 70 -5.17 14.58 10.40
N GLN A 71 -4.86 13.79 9.36
CA GLN A 71 -3.61 13.87 8.58
C GLN A 71 -2.35 13.77 9.44
N ALA A 72 -2.31 12.96 10.49
CA ALA A 72 -1.08 12.77 11.26
C ALA A 72 0.07 12.22 10.40
N ALA A 73 -0.24 11.39 9.40
CA ALA A 73 0.73 10.93 8.40
C ALA A 73 0.78 11.91 7.21
N GLN A 74 1.90 12.61 7.06
CA GLN A 74 2.09 13.67 6.07
C GLN A 74 2.76 13.19 4.79
N LYS A 75 3.31 11.97 4.79
CA LYS A 75 3.89 11.34 3.60
C LYS A 75 3.70 9.81 3.64
N PRO A 76 3.73 9.14 2.49
CA PRO A 76 3.62 7.68 2.41
C PRO A 76 4.64 6.90 3.27
N LYS A 77 5.81 7.47 3.56
CA LYS A 77 6.80 6.85 4.46
C LYS A 77 6.36 6.79 5.92
N ASP A 78 5.53 7.71 6.39
CA ASP A 78 5.05 7.70 7.79
C ASP A 78 4.20 6.45 8.05
N TRP A 79 3.45 5.99 7.04
CA TRP A 79 2.70 4.74 7.08
C TRP A 79 3.59 3.50 7.24
N VAL A 80 4.82 3.53 6.70
CA VAL A 80 5.79 2.43 6.85
C VAL A 80 6.21 2.29 8.32
N ASP A 81 6.40 3.42 9.01
CA ASP A 81 6.79 3.46 10.41
C ASP A 81 5.62 3.05 11.32
N VAL A 82 4.43 3.56 11.06
CA VAL A 82 3.21 3.18 11.80
C VAL A 82 2.89 1.69 11.63
N TRP A 83 2.94 1.17 10.39
CA TRP A 83 2.73 -0.25 10.13
C TRP A 83 3.72 -1.13 10.89
N ALA A 84 5.00 -0.72 10.95
CA ALA A 84 6.00 -1.45 11.71
C ALA A 84 5.68 -1.49 13.21
N LYS A 85 5.05 -0.44 13.75
CA LYS A 85 4.60 -0.39 15.15
C LYS A 85 3.35 -1.22 15.43
N MET A 86 2.46 -1.39 14.45
CA MET A 86 1.27 -2.25 14.58
C MET A 86 1.62 -3.73 14.79
N ASN A 87 2.83 -4.15 14.41
CA ASN A 87 3.34 -5.53 14.55
C ASN A 87 2.35 -6.59 14.02
N ILE A 88 1.77 -6.32 12.84
CA ILE A 88 0.73 -7.16 12.24
C ILE A 88 1.32 -8.51 11.79
N PRO A 89 0.78 -9.65 12.27
CA PRO A 89 1.19 -10.97 11.80
C PRO A 89 1.03 -11.13 10.28
N VAL A 90 1.95 -11.85 9.63
CA VAL A 90 1.97 -12.03 8.17
C VAL A 90 0.61 -12.53 7.64
N ASP A 91 0.01 -13.49 8.33
CA ASP A 91 -1.27 -14.11 7.93
C ASP A 91 -2.49 -13.19 8.11
N SER A 92 -2.31 -12.05 8.77
CA SER A 92 -3.36 -11.04 9.00
C SER A 92 -3.16 -9.77 8.17
N GLN A 93 -2.08 -9.67 7.39
CA GLN A 93 -1.75 -8.46 6.62
C GLN A 93 -2.83 -8.10 5.60
N SER A 94 -3.37 -9.09 4.88
CA SER A 94 -4.41 -8.84 3.87
C SER A 94 -5.69 -8.33 4.52
N LYS A 95 -6.14 -8.94 5.62
CA LYS A 95 -7.34 -8.51 6.36
C LYS A 95 -7.22 -7.06 6.84
N VAL A 96 -6.10 -6.72 7.49
CA VAL A 96 -5.89 -5.35 7.97
C VAL A 96 -5.82 -4.36 6.80
N LEU A 97 -5.15 -4.72 5.70
CA LEU A 97 -5.10 -3.87 4.51
C LEU A 97 -6.48 -3.67 3.86
N SER A 98 -7.31 -4.71 3.80
CA SER A 98 -8.67 -4.60 3.27
C SER A 98 -9.47 -3.53 4.01
N GLU A 99 -9.39 -3.53 5.34
CA GLU A 99 -10.04 -2.52 6.19
C GLU A 99 -9.49 -1.11 5.94
N ILE A 100 -8.17 -0.97 5.79
CA ILE A 100 -7.53 0.32 5.47
C ILE A 100 -7.98 0.84 4.11
N ILE A 101 -7.99 -0.03 3.09
CA ILE A 101 -8.42 0.32 1.73
C ILE A 101 -9.89 0.73 1.75
N ALA A 102 -10.75 -0.09 2.35
CA ALA A 102 -12.17 0.22 2.48
C ALA A 102 -12.40 1.55 3.20
N PHE A 103 -11.72 1.81 4.32
CA PHE A 103 -11.81 3.08 5.02
C PHE A 103 -11.44 4.27 4.12
N CYS A 104 -10.33 4.17 3.39
CA CYS A 104 -9.86 5.26 2.52
C CYS A 104 -10.77 5.48 1.30
N LEU A 105 -11.41 4.42 0.77
CA LEU A 105 -12.37 4.53 -0.33
C LEU A 105 -13.68 5.21 0.08
N HIS A 106 -14.12 5.03 1.33
CA HIS A 106 -15.33 5.67 1.86
C HIS A 106 -15.10 7.10 2.38
N ASN A 107 -13.83 7.46 2.63
CA ASN A 107 -13.45 8.75 3.19
C ASN A 107 -12.56 9.51 2.19
N ALA A 108 -11.54 10.20 2.69
CA ALA A 108 -10.52 10.86 1.89
C ALA A 108 -9.31 9.93 1.68
N PRO A 109 -8.59 10.05 0.56
CA PRO A 109 -7.30 9.40 0.42
C PRO A 109 -6.27 9.99 1.40
N PRO A 110 -5.30 9.20 1.90
CA PRO A 110 -4.22 9.71 2.73
C PRO A 110 -3.35 10.70 1.94
N VAL A 111 -2.55 11.50 2.64
CA VAL A 111 -1.60 12.44 2.02
C VAL A 111 -0.64 11.68 1.09
N GLY A 112 -0.58 12.10 -0.17
CA GLY A 112 0.17 11.42 -1.24
C GLY A 112 -0.59 10.30 -1.96
N GLY A 113 -1.82 9.99 -1.53
CA GLY A 113 -2.70 9.00 -2.14
C GLY A 113 -2.47 7.57 -1.62
N LEU A 114 -3.56 6.79 -1.56
CA LEU A 114 -3.54 5.42 -1.04
C LEU A 114 -2.62 4.51 -1.87
N GLY A 115 -2.59 4.67 -3.19
CA GLY A 115 -1.72 3.86 -4.06
C GLY A 115 -0.24 4.06 -3.75
N SER A 116 0.16 5.29 -3.41
CA SER A 116 1.53 5.58 -2.96
C SER A 116 1.87 4.93 -1.62
N VAL A 117 0.92 4.93 -0.68
CA VAL A 117 1.07 4.26 0.63
C VAL A 117 1.27 2.76 0.43
N LEU A 118 0.41 2.11 -0.35
CA LEU A 118 0.53 0.68 -0.66
C LEU A 118 1.88 0.34 -1.33
N ALA A 119 2.30 1.17 -2.28
CA ALA A 119 3.59 1.02 -2.93
C ALA A 119 4.77 1.17 -1.95
N GLU A 120 4.75 2.15 -1.05
CA GLU A 120 5.80 2.28 -0.03
C GLU A 120 5.84 1.08 0.93
N LEU A 121 4.68 0.54 1.33
CA LEU A 121 4.62 -0.67 2.17
C LEU A 121 5.26 -1.89 1.48
N ILE A 122 5.03 -2.06 0.17
CA ILE A 122 5.65 -3.12 -0.65
C ILE A 122 7.16 -2.87 -0.77
N LYS A 123 7.57 -1.66 -1.16
CA LYS A 123 8.98 -1.31 -1.41
C LYS A 123 9.86 -1.44 -0.17
N ASN A 124 9.30 -1.15 1.00
CA ASN A 124 10.00 -1.27 2.30
C ASN A 124 9.80 -2.65 2.97
N HIS A 125 9.27 -3.64 2.23
CA HIS A 125 9.07 -5.02 2.70
C HIS A 125 8.24 -5.13 3.99
N ARG A 126 7.35 -4.18 4.24
CA ARG A 126 6.45 -4.22 5.40
C ARG A 126 5.28 -5.16 5.17
N VAL A 127 4.87 -5.30 3.91
CA VAL A 127 3.77 -6.16 3.49
C VAL A 127 4.23 -7.06 2.34
N LYS A 128 3.75 -8.31 2.35
CA LYS A 128 3.86 -9.20 1.19
C LYS A 128 3.00 -8.68 0.04
N THR A 129 3.54 -8.67 -1.17
CA THR A 129 2.80 -8.31 -2.39
C THR A 129 1.48 -9.08 -2.52
N LYS A 130 1.48 -10.39 -2.22
CA LYS A 130 0.27 -11.22 -2.26
C LYS A 130 -0.83 -10.72 -1.32
N ALA A 131 -0.47 -10.26 -0.12
CA ALA A 131 -1.44 -9.72 0.83
C ALA A 131 -2.06 -8.39 0.33
N VAL A 132 -1.31 -7.59 -0.44
CA VAL A 132 -1.87 -6.40 -1.11
C VAL A 132 -2.81 -6.79 -2.24
N GLU A 133 -2.44 -7.78 -3.07
CA GLU A 133 -3.32 -8.32 -4.12
C GLU A 133 -4.65 -8.81 -3.52
N ASP A 134 -4.59 -9.62 -2.46
CA ASP A 134 -5.78 -10.14 -1.75
C ASP A 134 -6.65 -9.01 -1.16
N ALA A 135 -6.01 -7.99 -0.59
CA ALA A 135 -6.72 -6.88 0.03
C ALA A 135 -7.43 -6.00 -1.00
N VAL A 136 -6.76 -5.73 -2.13
CA VAL A 136 -7.34 -5.01 -3.27
C VAL A 136 -8.50 -5.81 -3.85
N GLU A 137 -8.30 -7.10 -4.13
CA GLU A 137 -9.35 -7.98 -4.65
C GLU A 137 -10.58 -7.96 -3.76
N PHE A 138 -10.40 -8.07 -2.44
CA PHE A 138 -11.52 -8.03 -1.49
C PHE A 138 -12.21 -6.66 -1.43
N ALA A 139 -11.44 -5.57 -1.32
CA ALA A 139 -12.00 -4.23 -1.09
C ALA A 139 -12.58 -3.59 -2.36
N MET A 140 -12.12 -4.01 -3.55
CA MET A 140 -12.51 -3.44 -4.85
C MET A 140 -13.24 -4.45 -5.75
N ALA A 141 -13.61 -5.62 -5.24
CA ALA A 141 -14.31 -6.66 -6.01
C ALA A 141 -15.52 -6.08 -6.75
N ARG A 142 -15.50 -6.14 -8.08
CA ARG A 142 -16.60 -5.67 -8.96
C ARG A 142 -16.98 -4.21 -8.73
N GLY A 143 -16.01 -3.42 -8.29
CA GLY A 143 -16.14 -1.99 -8.08
C GLY A 143 -15.38 -1.20 -9.15
N GLN A 144 -15.35 0.12 -8.95
CA GLN A 144 -14.52 1.04 -9.71
C GLN A 144 -13.35 1.52 -8.86
N ASP A 145 -12.19 1.76 -9.48
CA ASP A 145 -11.07 2.44 -8.83
C ASP A 145 -11.26 3.97 -8.90
N THR A 146 -12.27 4.48 -8.17
CA THR A 146 -12.68 5.88 -8.21
C THR A 146 -11.57 6.87 -7.83
N GLY A 147 -10.55 6.41 -7.10
CA GLY A 147 -9.40 7.22 -6.68
C GLY A 147 -8.14 7.05 -7.52
N GLY A 148 -8.12 6.12 -8.50
CA GLY A 148 -6.89 5.75 -9.19
C GLY A 148 -5.82 5.14 -8.27
N VAL A 149 -6.25 4.44 -7.23
CA VAL A 149 -5.40 3.79 -6.24
C VAL A 149 -4.52 2.75 -6.93
N LEU A 150 -5.08 1.95 -7.83
CA LEU A 150 -4.39 0.89 -8.54
C LEU A 150 -3.40 1.46 -9.54
N ARG A 151 -3.77 2.40 -10.42
CA ARG A 151 -2.78 3.03 -11.32
C ARG A 151 -1.66 3.71 -10.54
N GLN A 152 -1.97 4.38 -9.43
CA GLN A 152 -0.94 5.05 -8.63
C GLN A 152 0.02 4.04 -7.99
N MET A 153 -0.51 2.96 -7.42
CA MET A 153 0.29 1.89 -6.84
C MET A 153 1.17 1.22 -7.90
N LEU A 154 0.55 0.75 -9.00
CA LEU A 154 1.22 -0.02 -10.06
C LEU A 154 2.28 0.80 -10.78
N PHE A 155 2.03 2.08 -11.01
CA PHE A 155 3.04 3.02 -11.52
C PHE A 155 4.22 3.16 -10.55
N SER A 156 3.94 3.31 -9.24
CA SER A 156 4.98 3.50 -8.21
C SER A 156 5.88 2.29 -8.01
N ILE A 157 5.39 1.09 -8.36
CA ILE A 157 6.15 -0.16 -8.36
C ILE A 157 6.56 -0.60 -9.77
N TYR A 158 6.45 0.25 -10.79
CA TYR A 158 6.92 -0.09 -12.14
C TYR A 158 8.43 -0.38 -12.15
N PRO A 159 8.93 -1.41 -12.84
CA PRO A 159 10.35 -1.72 -12.87
C PRO A 159 11.17 -0.56 -13.45
N LYS A 160 12.16 -0.09 -12.69
CA LYS A 160 13.03 1.00 -13.14
C LYS A 160 13.90 0.55 -14.31
N GLY A 161 13.77 1.23 -15.46
CA GLY A 161 14.61 1.03 -16.64
C GLY A 161 15.96 1.76 -16.54
N PRO A 162 16.92 1.45 -17.42
CA PRO A 162 18.23 2.10 -17.44
C PRO A 162 18.15 3.59 -17.77
N ASP A 163 17.14 4.00 -18.55
CA ASP A 163 16.97 5.36 -19.04
C ASP A 163 15.99 6.20 -18.19
N SER A 164 15.40 5.61 -17.14
CA SER A 164 14.40 6.25 -16.28
C SER A 164 14.96 6.52 -14.89
N ASN A 165 14.65 7.68 -14.29
CA ASN A 165 14.95 7.97 -12.89
C ASN A 165 13.84 7.52 -11.91
N TRP A 166 12.65 7.21 -12.42
CA TRP A 166 11.48 6.76 -11.68
C TRP A 166 11.32 5.22 -11.69
N GLY A 167 10.31 4.72 -10.98
CA GLY A 167 10.07 3.29 -10.79
C GLY A 167 10.85 2.67 -9.63
N TRP A 168 10.71 1.36 -9.48
CA TRP A 168 11.32 0.56 -8.41
C TRP A 168 12.46 -0.30 -8.94
N SER A 169 13.65 -0.12 -8.37
CA SER A 169 14.82 -0.97 -8.62
C SER A 169 14.96 -1.97 -7.49
N ARG A 170 14.77 -3.26 -7.80
CA ARG A 170 14.94 -4.38 -6.87
C ARG A 170 15.37 -5.62 -7.64
N VAL A 171 16.28 -6.42 -7.04
CA VAL A 171 16.70 -7.70 -7.62
C VAL A 171 15.50 -8.64 -7.76
N GLY A 172 15.35 -9.24 -8.94
CA GLY A 172 14.22 -10.09 -9.31
C GLY A 172 13.06 -9.31 -9.93
N TRP A 173 12.91 -8.02 -9.58
CA TRP A 173 11.78 -7.21 -10.02
C TRP A 173 11.87 -6.85 -11.50
N SER A 174 11.04 -7.50 -12.30
CA SER A 174 11.02 -7.39 -13.76
C SER A 174 9.65 -6.98 -14.28
N TRP A 175 9.59 -6.61 -15.57
CA TRP A 175 8.33 -6.32 -16.26
C TRP A 175 7.34 -7.48 -16.14
N GLN A 176 7.81 -8.74 -16.18
CA GLN A 176 6.95 -9.92 -16.10
C GLN A 176 6.31 -10.09 -14.72
N GLU A 177 7.05 -9.79 -13.65
CA GLU A 177 6.52 -9.84 -12.28
C GLU A 177 5.53 -8.70 -12.03
N TRP A 178 5.91 -7.48 -12.44
CA TRP A 178 5.04 -6.31 -12.37
C TRP A 178 3.73 -6.54 -13.14
N TRP A 179 3.81 -7.03 -14.37
CA TRP A 179 2.64 -7.26 -15.21
C TRP A 179 1.69 -8.31 -14.63
N LYS A 180 2.19 -9.37 -13.98
CA LYS A 180 1.33 -10.35 -13.29
C LYS A 180 0.50 -9.69 -12.19
N ILE A 181 1.07 -8.71 -11.48
CA ILE A 181 0.36 -7.97 -10.45
C ILE A 181 -0.67 -7.05 -11.10
N CYS A 182 -0.31 -6.33 -12.16
CA CYS A 182 -1.27 -5.54 -12.94
C CYS A 182 -2.48 -6.37 -13.36
N GLU A 183 -2.27 -7.55 -13.97
CA GLU A 183 -3.33 -8.44 -14.42
C GLU A 183 -4.26 -8.88 -13.28
N ARG A 184 -3.71 -9.17 -12.10
CA ARG A 184 -4.49 -9.62 -10.94
C ARG A 184 -5.25 -8.49 -10.26
N THR A 185 -4.58 -7.35 -10.03
CA THR A 185 -5.19 -6.24 -9.31
C THR A 185 -6.16 -5.46 -10.18
N ILE A 186 -5.83 -5.17 -11.44
CA ILE A 186 -6.77 -4.49 -12.35
C ILE A 186 -7.88 -5.45 -12.77
N GLY A 187 -7.56 -6.74 -12.96
CA GLY A 187 -8.54 -7.75 -13.34
C GLY A 187 -9.55 -8.14 -12.26
N CYS A 188 -9.48 -7.57 -11.04
CA CYS A 188 -10.54 -7.73 -10.03
C CYS A 188 -11.68 -6.70 -10.17
N LEU A 189 -11.48 -5.68 -11.01
CA LEU A 189 -12.50 -4.70 -11.38
C LEU A 189 -13.47 -5.30 -12.41
N ASP A 190 -14.59 -4.62 -12.67
CA ASP A 190 -15.44 -4.93 -13.82
C ASP A 190 -14.67 -4.73 -15.13
N ASP A 191 -14.99 -5.55 -16.15
CA ASP A 191 -14.28 -5.59 -17.44
C ASP A 191 -13.99 -4.19 -18.05
N LEU A 192 -15.00 -3.32 -18.15
CA LEU A 192 -14.82 -1.97 -18.69
C LEU A 192 -14.00 -1.06 -17.76
N ALA A 193 -14.18 -1.18 -16.44
CA ALA A 193 -13.38 -0.42 -15.48
C ALA A 193 -11.91 -0.86 -15.50
N ALA A 194 -11.66 -2.17 -15.68
CA ALA A 194 -10.34 -2.73 -15.87
C ALA A 194 -9.67 -2.23 -17.16
N PHE A 195 -10.44 -2.13 -18.26
CA PHE A 195 -9.98 -1.53 -19.52
C PHE A 195 -9.54 -0.08 -19.32
N ASP A 196 -10.41 0.74 -18.73
CA ASP A 196 -10.15 2.16 -18.49
C ASP A 196 -8.94 2.38 -17.58
N GLU A 197 -8.88 1.64 -16.45
CA GLU A 197 -7.79 1.79 -15.48
C GLU A 197 -6.44 1.32 -16.05
N MET A 198 -6.44 0.27 -16.88
CA MET A 198 -5.24 -0.14 -17.63
C MET A 198 -4.82 0.93 -18.64
N GLY A 199 -5.77 1.51 -19.39
CA GLY A 199 -5.51 2.60 -20.32
C GLY A 199 -4.87 3.81 -19.64
N LEU A 200 -5.43 4.25 -18.51
CA LEU A 200 -4.92 5.36 -17.71
C LEU A 200 -3.52 5.07 -17.12
N LEU A 201 -3.26 3.83 -16.70
CA LEU A 201 -1.93 3.41 -16.26
C LEU A 201 -0.90 3.53 -17.39
N LEU A 202 -1.24 3.06 -18.59
CA LEU A 202 -0.36 3.12 -19.76
C LEU A 202 -0.08 4.56 -20.19
N GLU A 203 -1.12 5.41 -20.26
CA GLU A 203 -0.98 6.84 -20.57
C GLU A 203 -0.06 7.53 -19.55
N ARG A 204 -0.19 7.20 -18.26
CA ARG A 204 0.70 7.73 -17.23
C ARG A 204 2.16 7.31 -17.42
N LEU A 205 2.43 6.07 -17.82
CA LEU A 205 3.78 5.60 -18.12
C LEU A 205 4.40 6.35 -19.31
N GLU A 206 3.62 6.60 -20.36
CA GLU A 206 4.05 7.42 -21.50
C GLU A 206 4.34 8.86 -21.07
N SER A 207 3.42 9.48 -20.32
CA SER A 207 3.55 10.84 -19.83
C SER A 207 4.81 11.02 -18.98
N GLU A 208 5.10 10.10 -18.04
CA GLU A 208 6.29 10.21 -17.19
C GLU A 208 7.59 9.98 -17.97
N SER A 209 7.56 9.10 -18.96
CA SER A 209 8.74 8.84 -19.80
C SER A 209 9.00 9.92 -20.86
N GLY A 210 7.98 10.72 -21.18
CA GLY A 210 7.99 11.66 -22.32
C GLY A 210 8.08 10.97 -23.69
N LYS A 211 7.82 9.65 -23.77
CA LYS A 211 7.94 8.85 -25.00
C LYS A 211 6.80 7.84 -25.12
N PRO A 212 6.32 7.55 -26.34
CA PRO A 212 5.39 6.45 -26.58
C PRO A 212 5.96 5.12 -26.07
N LEU A 213 5.10 4.20 -25.60
CA LEU A 213 5.53 2.88 -25.09
C LEU A 213 6.37 2.14 -26.13
N THR A 214 6.02 2.23 -27.41
CA THR A 214 6.75 1.60 -28.53
C THR A 214 8.21 2.06 -28.68
N GLN A 215 8.57 3.20 -28.11
CA GLN A 215 9.92 3.77 -28.16
C GLN A 215 10.71 3.60 -26.86
N GLN A 216 10.10 3.01 -25.83
CA GLN A 216 10.74 2.78 -24.55
C GLN A 216 11.49 1.45 -24.55
N SER A 217 12.73 1.42 -24.05
CA SER A 217 13.58 0.23 -24.01
C SER A 217 12.99 -0.94 -23.18
N ALA A 218 12.10 -0.64 -22.25
CA ALA A 218 11.37 -1.63 -21.46
C ALA A 218 10.20 -2.30 -22.20
N TRP A 219 9.86 -1.89 -23.42
CA TRP A 219 8.68 -2.37 -24.14
C TRP A 219 9.08 -2.99 -25.48
N SER A 220 9.12 -4.33 -25.52
CA SER A 220 9.27 -5.07 -26.77
C SER A 220 7.90 -5.31 -27.43
N GLU A 221 7.88 -5.67 -28.71
CA GLU A 221 6.60 -6.00 -29.37
C GLU A 221 5.86 -7.15 -28.67
N ALA A 222 6.57 -8.16 -28.17
CA ALA A 222 5.93 -9.23 -27.41
C ALA A 222 5.22 -8.72 -26.13
N ARG A 223 5.79 -7.71 -25.47
CA ARG A 223 5.15 -7.07 -24.29
C ARG A 223 3.93 -6.26 -24.71
N LEU A 224 4.05 -5.47 -25.77
CA LEU A 224 2.94 -4.68 -26.32
C LEU A 224 1.79 -5.56 -26.79
N ALA A 225 2.08 -6.68 -27.45
CA ALA A 225 1.09 -7.68 -27.82
C ALA A 225 0.32 -8.19 -26.59
N LYS A 226 1.04 -8.53 -25.52
CA LYS A 226 0.41 -8.97 -24.26
C LYS A 226 -0.52 -7.90 -23.67
N VAL A 227 -0.13 -6.62 -23.73
CA VAL A 227 -1.00 -5.51 -23.28
C VAL A 227 -2.25 -5.40 -24.15
N ARG A 228 -2.10 -5.47 -25.48
CA ARG A 228 -3.22 -5.45 -26.42
C ARG A 228 -4.19 -6.60 -26.15
N ASP A 229 -3.69 -7.80 -25.89
CA ASP A 229 -4.51 -8.97 -25.57
C ASP A 229 -5.33 -8.75 -24.29
N SER A 230 -4.71 -8.21 -23.23
CA SER A 230 -5.42 -7.89 -21.99
C SER A 230 -6.46 -6.77 -22.18
N LEU A 231 -6.15 -5.74 -22.96
CA LEU A 231 -7.11 -4.68 -23.30
C LEU A 231 -8.28 -5.22 -24.13
N CYS A 232 -8.04 -6.07 -25.13
CA CYS A 232 -9.12 -6.72 -25.90
C CYS A 232 -10.00 -7.57 -24.99
N LYS A 233 -9.39 -8.34 -24.07
CA LYS A 233 -10.10 -9.14 -23.07
C LYS A 233 -11.02 -8.27 -22.21
N PHE A 234 -10.49 -7.18 -21.63
CA PHE A 234 -11.28 -6.26 -20.79
C PHE A 234 -12.37 -5.52 -21.57
N ALA A 235 -12.15 -5.25 -22.86
CA ALA A 235 -13.18 -4.66 -23.73
C ALA A 235 -14.21 -5.68 -24.25
N ASN A 236 -14.07 -6.98 -23.93
CA ASN A 236 -14.84 -8.07 -24.53
C ASN A 236 -14.82 -8.05 -26.07
N MET A 237 -13.66 -7.72 -26.65
CA MET A 237 -13.44 -7.66 -28.10
C MET A 237 -12.72 -8.92 -28.58
N SER A 238 -13.24 -9.56 -29.65
CA SER A 238 -12.72 -10.81 -30.18
C SER A 238 -11.44 -10.65 -31.01
N GLU A 239 -11.20 -9.47 -31.58
CA GLU A 239 -10.07 -9.24 -32.48
C GLU A 239 -9.29 -7.96 -32.15
N ALA A 240 -7.96 -8.05 -32.21
CA ALA A 240 -7.07 -6.90 -32.02
C ALA A 240 -7.23 -5.82 -33.11
N ALA A 241 -7.81 -6.17 -34.27
CA ALA A 241 -8.11 -5.23 -35.35
C ALA A 241 -9.17 -4.21 -34.93
N ASP A 242 -10.19 -4.65 -34.19
CA ASP A 242 -11.23 -3.77 -33.66
C ASP A 242 -10.65 -2.82 -32.60
N LEU A 243 -9.73 -3.31 -31.76
CA LEU A 243 -9.03 -2.47 -30.78
C LEU A 243 -8.18 -1.41 -31.48
N GLN A 244 -7.45 -1.76 -32.55
CA GLN A 244 -6.69 -0.79 -33.33
C GLN A 244 -7.59 0.29 -33.94
N ALA A 245 -8.77 -0.08 -34.44
CA ALA A 245 -9.75 0.87 -34.96
C ALA A 245 -10.27 1.80 -33.84
N CYS A 246 -10.59 1.27 -32.65
CA CYS A 246 -11.01 2.05 -31.49
C CYS A 246 -9.92 3.02 -31.00
N VAL A 247 -8.67 2.56 -30.90
CA VAL A 247 -7.55 3.40 -30.46
C VAL A 247 -7.27 4.50 -31.50
N ALA A 248 -7.29 4.16 -32.80
CA ALA A 248 -7.11 5.15 -33.87
C ALA A 248 -8.23 6.22 -33.86
N ALA A 249 -9.47 5.82 -33.59
CA ALA A 249 -10.59 6.75 -33.44
C ALA A 249 -10.42 7.69 -32.24
N SER A 250 -10.00 7.17 -31.06
CA SER A 250 -9.77 7.99 -29.86
C SER A 250 -8.56 8.92 -29.98
N LEU A 251 -7.53 8.56 -30.74
CA LEU A 251 -6.37 9.42 -30.98
C LEU A 251 -6.65 10.55 -31.97
N THR A 252 -7.56 10.33 -32.92
CA THR A 252 -7.95 11.33 -33.93
C THR A 252 -9.00 12.32 -33.40
N SER A 253 -9.69 12.01 -32.30
CA SER A 253 -10.66 12.89 -31.65
C SER A 253 -10.04 13.94 -30.72
N LYS A 254 -8.71 14.02 -30.58
CA LYS A 254 -8.06 15.15 -29.89
C LYS A 254 -8.16 16.39 -30.78
N THR A 255 -9.28 17.10 -30.65
CA THR A 255 -9.55 18.39 -31.27
C THR A 255 -8.41 19.36 -30.95
N PRO A 256 -7.83 20.06 -31.94
CA PRO A 256 -6.81 21.07 -31.67
C PRO A 256 -7.41 22.17 -30.79
N GLN A 257 -6.78 22.42 -29.63
CA GLN A 257 -7.00 23.61 -28.80
C GLN A 257 -6.17 24.77 -29.32
#